data_AF-A0A6P8HZQ6-F1
#
_entry.id   AF-A0A6P8HZQ6-F1
#
_cell.length_a   1.000
_cell.length_b   1.000
_cell.length_c   1.000
_cell.angle_alpha   90.00
_cell.angle_beta   90.00
_cell.angle_gamma   90.00
#
_symmetry.space_group_name_H-M   'P 1'
#
loop_
_entity.id
_entity.type
_entity.pdbx_description
1 polymer ?
#
loop_
_entity_poly.entity_id
_entity_poly.type
_entity_poly.pdbx_seq_one_letter_code
_entity_poly.pdbx_strand_id
1 'polypeptide(L)'
;MAAPCESEPDFSQPWKVSDIVLLVDDVRLHVHSGVLVMWSPVFENMFAELKRKNARVLTLEKQKPNEIRELLLVIYPTIKRPINENNCYYLLEIAEQFQMRKVTEQCEEYLMRTLKSGSELVDLLVLASKYNMRILREECLKLTKQLEWKVIQQHNLYEQIELKDYREIAEERLRSLHNDHQSEKEKAFRLEEELDYYRRQGELARTPSSCVVNPGLASPRLPRKQIVQPCKSRPVQVVLNTRIKPAVQSPEKSPHVPPPVPKRAHFPVKPQPIIKEF
;
A
#
# COMPACT_ATOMS: atom_id res chain seq x y z
N MET A 1 17.34 24.96 -29.74
CA MET A 1 17.22 24.00 -30.86
C MET A 1 16.35 22.86 -30.38
N ALA A 2 15.13 22.72 -30.90
CA ALA A 2 14.32 21.54 -30.66
C ALA A 2 14.99 20.35 -31.34
N ALA A 3 15.18 19.25 -30.62
CA ALA A 3 15.70 18.01 -31.19
C ALA A 3 14.79 17.56 -32.35
N PRO A 4 15.33 16.98 -33.43
CA PRO A 4 14.50 16.40 -34.47
C PRO A 4 13.59 15.35 -33.81
N CYS A 5 12.29 15.47 -34.04
CA CYS A 5 11.33 14.45 -33.65
C CYS A 5 11.65 13.21 -34.50
N GLU A 6 12.48 12.30 -34.00
CA GLU A 6 12.72 11.03 -34.67
C GLU A 6 11.39 10.28 -34.70
N SER A 7 10.87 10.08 -35.91
CA SER A 7 9.62 9.34 -36.14
C SER A 7 9.78 7.92 -35.61
N GLU A 8 8.75 7.44 -34.90
CA GLU A 8 8.71 6.06 -34.40
C GLU A 8 8.99 5.06 -35.55
N PRO A 9 9.84 4.03 -35.33
CA PRO A 9 10.08 2.99 -36.30
C PRO A 9 8.80 2.28 -36.70
N ASP A 10 8.63 2.10 -38.00
CA ASP A 10 7.62 1.20 -38.52
C ASP A 10 8.16 -0.24 -38.55
N PHE A 11 7.83 -1.02 -37.51
CA PHE A 11 8.19 -2.43 -37.45
C PHE A 11 7.43 -3.31 -38.47
N SER A 12 6.43 -2.79 -39.20
CA SER A 12 5.64 -3.61 -40.14
C SER A 12 6.40 -3.95 -41.42
N GLN A 13 7.48 -3.23 -41.71
CA GLN A 13 8.31 -3.42 -42.91
C GLN A 13 9.79 -3.56 -42.51
N PRO A 14 10.62 -4.20 -43.35
CA PRO A 14 12.06 -4.17 -43.15
C PRO A 14 12.57 -2.73 -43.08
N TRP A 15 13.42 -2.43 -42.11
CA TRP A 15 13.94 -1.09 -41.89
C TRP A 15 15.40 -1.15 -41.48
N LYS A 16 16.21 -0.25 -42.07
CA LYS A 16 17.68 -0.26 -41.94
C LYS A 16 18.24 -1.68 -42.16
N VAL A 17 18.92 -2.24 -41.15
CA VAL A 17 19.54 -3.57 -41.19
C VAL A 17 18.81 -4.56 -40.26
N SER A 18 17.48 -4.43 -40.14
CA SER A 18 16.66 -5.41 -39.42
C SER A 18 16.90 -6.82 -39.97
N ASP A 19 17.32 -7.74 -39.11
CA ASP A 19 17.85 -9.06 -39.45
C ASP A 19 16.91 -10.20 -39.06
N ILE A 20 15.91 -9.93 -38.22
CA ILE A 20 14.93 -10.91 -37.72
C ILE A 20 13.50 -10.40 -37.90
N VAL A 21 12.58 -11.33 -38.13
CA VAL A 21 11.13 -11.10 -38.08
C VAL A 21 10.54 -11.83 -36.89
N LEU A 22 9.89 -11.11 -35.98
CA LEU A 22 9.01 -11.71 -34.98
C LEU A 22 7.63 -11.93 -35.60
N LEU A 23 7.11 -13.14 -35.53
CA LEU A 23 5.75 -13.47 -35.93
C LEU A 23 4.88 -13.59 -34.67
N VAL A 24 3.93 -12.68 -34.49
CA VAL A 24 3.05 -12.59 -33.31
C VAL A 24 1.62 -12.56 -33.83
N ASP A 25 0.80 -13.57 -33.54
CA ASP A 25 -0.59 -13.69 -34.05
C ASP A 25 -0.72 -13.28 -35.54
N ASP A 26 0.09 -13.90 -36.41
CA ASP A 26 0.20 -13.63 -37.86
C ASP A 26 0.71 -12.23 -38.27
N VAL A 27 0.97 -11.34 -37.31
CA VAL A 27 1.60 -10.04 -37.53
C VAL A 27 3.11 -10.19 -37.57
N ARG A 28 3.73 -9.67 -38.63
CA ARG A 28 5.19 -9.62 -38.80
C ARG A 28 5.76 -8.32 -38.25
N LEU A 29 6.74 -8.43 -37.37
CA LEU A 29 7.49 -7.31 -36.81
C LEU A 29 8.97 -7.47 -37.16
N HIS A 30 9.50 -6.55 -37.97
CA HIS A 30 10.89 -6.51 -38.39
C HIS A 30 11.75 -5.83 -37.33
N VAL A 31 12.72 -6.55 -36.77
CA VAL A 31 13.52 -6.10 -35.62
C VAL A 31 15.01 -6.42 -35.79
N HIS A 32 15.81 -5.86 -34.89
CA HIS A 32 17.24 -6.11 -34.78
C HIS A 32 17.50 -7.09 -33.63
N SER A 33 17.99 -8.29 -33.94
CA SER A 33 18.29 -9.33 -32.96
C SER A 33 19.17 -8.82 -31.83
N GLY A 34 20.23 -8.07 -32.17
CA GLY A 34 21.19 -7.52 -31.22
C GLY A 34 20.56 -6.60 -30.16
N VAL A 35 19.50 -5.85 -30.51
CA VAL A 35 18.76 -5.06 -29.52
C VAL A 35 18.05 -6.01 -28.55
N LEU A 36 17.29 -6.97 -29.05
CA LEU A 36 16.52 -7.87 -28.18
C LEU A 36 17.42 -8.73 -27.27
N VAL A 37 18.55 -9.22 -27.77
CA VAL A 37 19.57 -9.94 -26.99
C VAL A 37 20.12 -9.09 -25.85
N MET A 38 20.42 -7.81 -26.11
CA MET A 38 20.93 -6.90 -25.09
C MET A 38 19.95 -6.70 -23.92
N TRP A 39 18.65 -6.88 -24.17
CA TRP A 39 17.60 -6.71 -23.16
C TRP A 39 17.12 -8.03 -22.55
N SER A 40 17.43 -9.19 -23.14
CA SER A 40 16.87 -10.48 -22.75
C SER A 40 17.81 -11.66 -23.02
N PRO A 41 18.18 -12.44 -21.99
CA PRO A 41 18.89 -13.70 -22.17
C PRO A 41 18.02 -14.78 -22.83
N VAL A 42 16.68 -14.68 -22.72
CA VAL A 42 15.75 -15.60 -23.40
C VAL A 42 15.84 -15.42 -24.91
N PHE A 43 15.84 -14.16 -25.40
CA PHE A 43 16.02 -13.88 -26.81
C PHE A 43 17.41 -14.29 -27.32
N GLU A 44 18.46 -14.15 -26.51
CA GLU A 44 19.80 -14.66 -26.83
C GLU A 44 19.77 -16.15 -27.18
N ASN A 45 19.17 -16.96 -26.30
CA ASN A 45 19.05 -18.40 -26.51
C ASN A 45 18.18 -18.74 -27.72
N MET A 46 17.02 -18.09 -27.85
CA MET A 46 16.10 -18.32 -28.99
C MET A 46 16.77 -18.00 -30.33
N PHE A 47 17.51 -16.89 -30.43
CA PHE A 47 18.19 -16.53 -31.67
C PHE A 47 19.42 -17.41 -31.95
N ALA A 48 20.11 -17.91 -30.93
CA ALA A 48 21.15 -18.91 -31.12
C ALA A 48 20.60 -20.20 -31.77
N GLU A 49 19.44 -20.68 -31.31
CA GLU A 49 18.76 -21.82 -31.92
C GLU A 49 18.25 -21.52 -33.32
N LEU A 50 17.68 -20.33 -33.53
CA LEU A 50 17.19 -19.89 -34.83
C LEU A 50 18.32 -19.84 -35.88
N LYS A 51 19.50 -19.34 -35.47
CA LYS A 51 20.71 -19.32 -36.29
C LYS A 51 21.18 -20.73 -36.65
N ARG A 52 21.13 -21.70 -35.73
CA ARG A 52 21.46 -23.11 -36.01
C ARG A 52 20.54 -23.71 -37.07
N LYS A 53 19.28 -23.28 -37.12
CA LYS A 53 18.27 -23.72 -38.09
C LYS A 53 18.31 -22.94 -39.41
N ASN A 54 19.25 -22.00 -39.57
CA ASN A 54 19.30 -21.07 -40.72
C ASN A 54 17.98 -20.33 -40.98
N ALA A 55 17.20 -20.07 -39.92
CA ALA A 55 15.92 -19.37 -39.99
C ALA A 55 16.08 -17.89 -39.60
N ARG A 56 15.11 -17.07 -40.03
CA ARG A 56 15.07 -15.62 -39.70
C ARG A 56 13.74 -15.17 -39.10
N VAL A 57 12.81 -16.11 -38.90
CA VAL A 57 11.49 -15.84 -38.35
C VAL A 57 11.37 -16.53 -37.00
N LEU A 58 11.12 -15.76 -35.95
CA LEU A 58 10.84 -16.28 -34.61
C LEU A 58 9.35 -16.09 -34.30
N THR A 59 8.63 -17.18 -34.09
CA THR A 59 7.22 -17.13 -33.69
C THR A 59 7.11 -16.94 -32.18
N LEU A 60 6.37 -15.93 -31.73
CA LEU A 60 6.05 -15.71 -30.33
C LEU A 60 4.61 -16.13 -30.07
N GLU A 61 4.43 -17.22 -29.33
CA GLU A 61 3.11 -17.70 -28.95
C GLU A 61 2.57 -16.93 -27.74
N LYS A 62 1.25 -16.76 -27.69
CA LYS A 62 0.50 -16.18 -26.56
C LYS A 62 0.82 -14.72 -26.26
N GLN A 63 1.39 -13.99 -27.21
CA GLN A 63 1.69 -12.56 -27.09
C GLN A 63 0.77 -11.75 -28.00
N LYS A 64 0.36 -10.57 -27.57
CA LYS A 64 -0.41 -9.67 -28.43
C LYS A 64 0.52 -8.80 -29.26
N PRO A 65 0.28 -8.63 -30.58
CA PRO A 65 1.14 -7.83 -31.44
C PRO A 65 1.35 -6.39 -30.96
N ASN A 66 0.29 -5.77 -30.44
CA ASN A 66 0.33 -4.39 -29.95
C ASN A 66 1.20 -4.25 -28.68
N GLU A 67 1.13 -5.22 -27.77
CA GLU A 67 1.91 -5.20 -26.53
C GLU A 67 3.41 -5.41 -26.83
N ILE A 68 3.73 -6.30 -27.78
CA ILE A 68 5.11 -6.47 -28.28
C ILE A 68 5.60 -5.21 -29.00
N ARG A 69 4.76 -4.56 -29.81
CA ARG A 69 5.13 -3.28 -30.44
C ARG A 69 5.45 -2.23 -29.38
N GLU A 70 4.65 -2.10 -28.33
CA GLU A 70 4.91 -1.16 -27.23
C GLU A 70 6.20 -1.50 -26.48
N LEU A 71 6.47 -2.79 -26.21
CA LEU A 71 7.76 -3.21 -25.66
C LEU A 71 8.93 -2.77 -26.57
N LEU A 72 8.82 -3.00 -27.89
CA LEU A 72 9.86 -2.62 -28.84
C LEU A 72 10.11 -1.10 -28.79
N LEU A 73 9.05 -0.29 -28.67
CA LEU A 73 9.19 1.16 -28.54
C LEU A 73 9.87 1.59 -27.22
N VAL A 74 9.75 0.79 -26.16
CA VAL A 74 10.42 1.03 -24.86
C VAL A 74 11.91 0.67 -24.93
N ILE A 75 12.28 -0.44 -25.57
CA ILE A 75 13.66 -0.96 -25.55
C ILE A 75 14.56 -0.39 -26.64
N TYR A 76 14.00 0.19 -27.71
CA TYR A 76 14.78 0.78 -28.79
C TYR A 76 15.36 2.14 -28.36
N PRO A 77 16.70 2.32 -28.43
CA PRO A 77 17.37 3.50 -27.84
C PRO A 77 17.06 4.82 -28.54
N THR A 78 16.60 4.77 -29.79
CA THR A 78 16.20 5.95 -30.57
C THR A 78 14.88 6.54 -30.10
N ILE A 79 14.12 5.80 -29.29
CA ILE A 79 12.77 6.16 -28.86
C ILE A 79 12.78 6.23 -27.33
N LYS A 80 12.04 7.19 -26.80
CA LYS A 80 11.83 7.32 -25.35
C LYS A 80 10.35 7.10 -25.04
N ARG A 81 9.80 5.93 -25.35
CA ARG A 81 8.42 5.58 -24.99
C ARG A 81 8.34 5.48 -23.46
N PRO A 82 7.58 6.35 -22.78
CA PRO A 82 7.49 6.30 -21.33
C PRO A 82 6.61 5.14 -20.87
N ILE A 83 6.98 4.55 -19.74
CA ILE A 83 6.12 3.63 -19.01
C ILE A 83 5.07 4.43 -18.23
N ASN A 84 3.83 3.99 -18.30
CA ASN A 84 2.64 4.62 -17.72
C ASN A 84 1.60 3.55 -17.32
N GLU A 85 0.46 4.00 -16.79
CA GLU A 85 -0.60 3.12 -16.26
C GLU A 85 -1.14 2.13 -17.32
N ASN A 86 -1.20 2.57 -18.58
CA ASN A 86 -1.77 1.78 -19.66
C ASN A 86 -0.83 0.65 -20.10
N ASN A 87 0.50 0.82 -19.95
CA ASN A 87 1.48 -0.13 -20.46
C ASN A 87 2.23 -0.92 -19.39
N CYS A 88 2.36 -0.39 -18.17
CA CYS A 88 3.19 -0.97 -17.13
C CYS A 88 2.86 -2.45 -16.85
N TYR A 89 1.57 -2.77 -16.67
CA TYR A 89 1.16 -4.11 -16.24
C TYR A 89 1.43 -5.21 -17.27
N TYR A 90 1.11 -5.00 -18.55
CA TYR A 90 1.42 -6.01 -19.57
C TYR A 90 2.92 -6.03 -19.89
N LEU A 91 3.63 -4.90 -19.79
CA LEU A 91 5.08 -4.87 -19.96
C LEU A 91 5.77 -5.69 -18.87
N LEU A 92 5.26 -5.68 -17.63
CA LEU A 92 5.74 -6.54 -16.56
C LEU A 92 5.55 -8.03 -16.86
N GLU A 93 4.39 -8.42 -17.40
CA GLU A 93 4.14 -9.82 -17.81
C GLU A 93 5.11 -10.27 -18.90
N ILE A 94 5.33 -9.43 -19.91
CA ILE A 94 6.26 -9.71 -21.01
C ILE A 94 7.70 -9.71 -20.51
N ALA A 95 8.07 -8.77 -19.65
CA ALA A 95 9.41 -8.67 -19.09
C ALA A 95 9.75 -9.89 -18.23
N GLU A 96 8.81 -10.41 -17.45
CA GLU A 96 9.01 -11.65 -16.70
C GLU A 96 9.21 -12.84 -17.65
N GLN A 97 8.34 -12.98 -18.66
CA GLN A 97 8.42 -14.08 -19.62
C GLN A 97 9.75 -14.12 -20.39
N PHE A 98 10.25 -12.96 -20.81
CA PHE A 98 11.51 -12.85 -21.55
C PHE A 98 12.70 -12.46 -20.66
N GLN A 99 12.54 -12.46 -19.33
CA GLN A 99 13.58 -12.10 -18.35
C GLN A 99 14.27 -10.74 -18.64
N MET A 100 13.47 -9.72 -18.98
CA MET A 100 13.93 -8.37 -19.30
C MET A 100 14.06 -7.50 -18.04
N ARG A 101 15.11 -7.73 -17.24
CA ARG A 101 15.32 -7.03 -15.96
C ARG A 101 15.21 -5.51 -16.05
N LYS A 102 15.84 -4.89 -17.06
CA LYS A 102 15.81 -3.43 -17.21
C LYS A 102 14.40 -2.87 -17.49
N VAL A 103 13.53 -3.64 -18.14
CA VAL A 103 12.13 -3.24 -18.35
C VAL A 103 11.37 -3.34 -17.03
N THR A 104 11.62 -4.40 -16.24
CA THR A 104 11.07 -4.52 -14.88
C THR A 104 11.51 -3.37 -13.98
N GLU A 105 12.80 -2.98 -14.02
CA GLU A 105 13.33 -1.83 -13.27
C GLU A 105 12.67 -0.51 -13.68
N GLN A 106 12.42 -0.29 -14.99
CA GLN A 106 11.69 0.90 -15.46
C GLN A 106 10.22 0.90 -15.01
N CYS A 107 9.58 -0.27 -14.98
CA CYS A 107 8.22 -0.42 -14.43
C CYS A 107 8.20 -0.13 -12.93
N GLU A 108 9.18 -0.66 -12.18
CA GLU A 108 9.36 -0.40 -10.76
C GLU A 108 9.51 1.10 -10.48
N GLU A 109 10.33 1.80 -11.28
CA GLU A 109 10.52 3.24 -11.16
C GLU A 109 9.23 4.02 -11.42
N TYR A 110 8.43 3.61 -12.41
CA TYR A 110 7.11 4.20 -12.65
C TYR A 110 6.17 3.98 -11.45
N LEU A 111 6.06 2.75 -10.96
CA LEU A 111 5.19 2.39 -9.84
C LEU A 111 5.58 3.13 -8.56
N MET A 112 6.88 3.29 -8.31
CA MET A 112 7.41 4.09 -7.19
C MET A 112 7.01 5.56 -7.29
N ARG A 113 7.04 6.16 -8.49
CA ARG A 113 6.60 7.56 -8.70
C ARG A 113 5.11 7.74 -8.47
N THR A 114 4.30 6.72 -8.75
CA THR A 114 2.85 6.75 -8.59
C THR A 114 2.35 6.17 -7.28
N LEU A 115 3.26 5.73 -6.41
CA LEU A 115 2.96 5.08 -5.14
C LEU A 115 2.12 6.00 -4.24
N LYS A 116 0.98 5.49 -3.79
CA LYS A 116 0.06 6.19 -2.88
C LYS A 116 -0.11 5.42 -1.58
N SER A 117 -0.39 6.13 -0.51
CA SER A 117 -0.78 5.54 0.77
C SER A 117 -2.21 5.02 0.72
N GLY A 118 -2.47 3.87 1.34
CA GLY A 118 -3.81 3.30 1.48
C GLY A 118 -3.84 1.80 1.22
N SER A 119 -5.02 1.28 0.88
CA SER A 119 -5.22 -0.14 0.60
C SER A 119 -4.42 -0.63 -0.62
N GLU A 120 -4.16 0.25 -1.60
CA GLU A 120 -3.35 -0.04 -2.80
C GLU A 120 -1.92 -0.50 -2.48
N LEU A 121 -1.40 -0.21 -1.28
CA LEU A 121 -0.10 -0.71 -0.84
C LEU A 121 -0.05 -2.24 -0.80
N VAL A 122 -1.18 -2.91 -0.49
CA VAL A 122 -1.24 -4.37 -0.48
C VAL A 122 -1.25 -4.91 -1.92
N ASP A 123 -1.96 -4.26 -2.84
CA ASP A 123 -1.90 -4.57 -4.28
C ASP A 123 -0.46 -4.53 -4.79
N LEU A 124 0.23 -3.42 -4.51
CA LEU A 124 1.60 -3.18 -4.97
C LEU A 124 2.62 -4.06 -4.26
N LEU A 125 2.42 -4.40 -2.98
CA LEU A 125 3.30 -5.32 -2.26
C LEU A 125 3.27 -6.71 -2.90
N VAL A 126 2.08 -7.25 -3.16
CA VAL A 126 1.90 -8.56 -3.83
C VAL A 126 2.50 -8.53 -5.24
N LEU A 127 2.26 -7.45 -5.98
CA LEU A 127 2.84 -7.24 -7.32
C LEU A 127 4.38 -7.21 -7.27
N ALA A 128 4.95 -6.47 -6.32
CA ALA A 128 6.38 -6.30 -6.19
C ALA A 128 7.08 -7.62 -5.85
N SER A 129 6.49 -8.42 -4.96
CA SER A 129 6.99 -9.76 -4.63
C SER A 129 6.87 -10.71 -5.83
N LYS A 130 5.77 -10.66 -6.60
CA LYS A 130 5.58 -11.49 -7.81
C LYS A 130 6.65 -11.26 -8.87
N TYR A 131 7.04 -10.00 -9.11
CA TYR A 131 7.99 -9.62 -10.17
C TYR A 131 9.39 -9.29 -9.63
N ASN A 132 9.70 -9.66 -8.39
CA ASN A 132 11.00 -9.42 -7.75
C ASN A 132 11.47 -7.94 -7.75
N MET A 133 10.52 -7.00 -7.64
CA MET A 133 10.78 -5.56 -7.55
C MET A 133 11.18 -5.18 -6.12
N ARG A 134 12.47 -5.22 -5.84
CA ARG A 134 12.99 -5.13 -4.46
C ARG A 134 12.76 -3.77 -3.81
N ILE A 135 12.97 -2.69 -4.54
CA ILE A 135 12.88 -1.32 -4.03
C ILE A 135 11.41 -1.00 -3.72
N LEU A 136 10.51 -1.34 -4.65
CA LEU A 136 9.07 -1.15 -4.47
C LEU A 136 8.54 -2.00 -3.33
N ARG A 137 8.96 -3.27 -3.23
CA ARG A 137 8.55 -4.16 -2.12
C ARG A 137 8.94 -3.58 -0.77
N GLU A 138 10.17 -3.10 -0.64
CA GLU A 138 10.68 -2.53 0.62
C GLU A 138 9.92 -1.26 1.04
N GLU A 139 9.65 -0.33 0.12
CA GLU A 139 8.88 0.87 0.44
C GLU A 139 7.41 0.54 0.72
N CYS A 140 6.79 -0.37 -0.06
CA CYS A 140 5.43 -0.84 0.20
C CYS A 140 5.32 -1.50 1.58
N LEU A 141 6.30 -2.33 1.96
CA LEU A 141 6.32 -3.02 3.25
C LEU A 141 6.43 -2.04 4.42
N LYS A 142 7.28 -1.03 4.28
CA LYS A 142 7.44 0.05 5.26
C LYS A 142 6.15 0.85 5.45
N LEU A 143 5.47 1.22 4.37
CA LEU A 143 4.20 1.96 4.44
C LEU A 143 3.05 1.07 4.95
N THR A 144 3.03 -0.20 4.56
CA THR A 144 2.01 -1.17 5.01
C THR A 144 2.09 -1.40 6.52
N LYS A 145 3.29 -1.41 7.11
CA LYS A 145 3.49 -1.47 8.57
C LYS A 145 2.84 -0.32 9.34
N GLN A 146 2.58 0.82 8.68
CA GLN A 146 1.91 1.99 9.27
C GLN A 146 0.40 2.00 9.08
N LEU A 147 -0.15 1.07 8.29
CA LEU A 147 -1.59 0.98 8.06
C LEU A 147 -2.32 0.36 9.25
N GLU A 148 -3.61 0.70 9.36
CA GLU A 148 -4.49 -0.01 10.28
C GLU A 148 -4.60 -1.49 9.89
N TRP A 149 -4.43 -2.36 10.87
CA TRP A 149 -4.50 -3.82 10.67
C TRP A 149 -5.78 -4.29 9.98
N LYS A 150 -6.93 -3.64 10.28
CA LYS A 150 -8.22 -3.97 9.66
C LYS A 150 -8.21 -3.75 8.14
N VAL A 151 -7.51 -2.72 7.66
CA VAL A 151 -7.39 -2.41 6.22
C VAL A 151 -6.63 -3.53 5.52
N ILE A 152 -5.56 -4.02 6.14
CA ILE A 152 -4.76 -5.12 5.59
C ILE A 152 -5.57 -6.42 5.57
N GLN A 153 -6.25 -6.76 6.67
CA GLN A 153 -7.04 -8.00 6.78
C GLN A 153 -8.24 -8.06 5.83
N GLN A 154 -8.89 -6.93 5.57
CA GLN A 154 -10.05 -6.86 4.69
C GLN A 154 -9.66 -6.76 3.21
N HIS A 155 -8.38 -6.67 2.90
CA HIS A 155 -7.90 -6.57 1.53
C HIS A 155 -8.12 -7.88 0.77
N ASN A 156 -8.60 -7.78 -0.47
CA ASN A 156 -8.87 -8.93 -1.35
C ASN A 156 -7.63 -9.78 -1.63
N LEU A 157 -6.43 -9.19 -1.61
CA LEU A 157 -5.16 -9.89 -1.84
C LEU A 157 -4.42 -10.26 -0.54
N TYR A 158 -5.07 -10.18 0.62
CA TYR A 158 -4.44 -10.48 1.92
C TYR A 158 -3.78 -11.87 1.96
N GLU A 159 -4.45 -12.89 1.42
CA GLU A 159 -3.95 -14.27 1.38
C GLU A 159 -2.81 -14.48 0.37
N GLN A 160 -2.58 -13.52 -0.53
CA GLN A 160 -1.52 -13.57 -1.55
C GLN A 160 -0.23 -12.87 -1.10
N ILE A 161 -0.22 -12.27 0.10
CA ILE A 161 0.99 -11.68 0.68
C ILE A 161 2.01 -12.78 0.94
N GLU A 162 3.25 -12.60 0.50
CA GLU A 162 4.32 -13.56 0.73
C GLU A 162 4.53 -13.77 2.24
N LEU A 163 4.73 -15.02 2.67
CA LEU A 163 4.88 -15.37 4.09
C LEU A 163 5.96 -14.56 4.81
N LYS A 164 7.04 -14.21 4.10
CA LYS A 164 8.12 -13.38 4.63
C LYS A 164 7.63 -11.96 4.93
N ASP A 165 6.96 -11.33 3.97
CA ASP A 165 6.42 -9.98 4.12
C ASP A 165 5.31 -9.95 5.18
N TYR A 166 4.44 -10.97 5.19
CA TYR A 166 3.41 -11.14 6.21
C TYR A 166 4.01 -11.23 7.62
N ARG A 167 5.08 -12.02 7.80
CA ARG A 167 5.77 -12.14 9.08
C ARG A 167 6.27 -10.78 9.56
N GLU A 168 6.91 -10.01 8.69
CA GLU A 168 7.41 -8.69 9.06
C GLU A 168 6.31 -7.71 9.45
N ILE A 169 5.16 -7.74 8.76
CA ILE A 169 3.99 -6.92 9.11
C ILE A 169 3.42 -7.35 10.46
N ALA A 170 3.27 -8.67 10.67
CA ALA A 170 2.74 -9.22 11.90
C ALA A 170 3.64 -8.89 13.10
N GLU A 171 4.95 -9.10 12.99
CA GLU A 171 5.93 -8.77 14.05
C GLU A 171 5.88 -7.30 14.45
N GLU A 172 5.79 -6.39 13.47
CA GLU A 172 5.67 -4.95 13.76
C GLU A 172 4.34 -4.63 14.44
N ARG A 173 3.25 -5.30 14.04
CA ARG A 173 1.94 -5.11 14.70
C ARG A 173 1.94 -5.64 16.14
N LEU A 174 2.54 -6.81 16.38
CA LEU A 174 2.71 -7.37 17.72
C LEU A 174 3.52 -6.43 18.61
N ARG A 175 4.61 -5.85 18.07
CA ARG A 175 5.43 -4.86 18.78
C ARG A 175 4.64 -3.62 19.18
N SER A 176 3.86 -3.05 18.24
CA SER A 176 2.99 -1.90 18.53
C SER A 176 1.99 -2.23 19.64
N LEU A 177 1.30 -3.37 19.54
CA LEU A 177 0.32 -3.80 20.54
C LEU A 177 0.96 -4.02 21.92
N HIS A 178 2.16 -4.59 21.96
CA HIS A 178 2.90 -4.77 23.21
C HIS A 178 3.20 -3.43 23.87
N ASN A 179 3.68 -2.46 23.10
CA ASN A 179 4.01 -1.12 23.59
C ASN A 179 2.75 -0.38 24.10
N ASP A 180 1.64 -0.47 23.36
CA ASP A 180 0.36 0.12 23.77
C ASP A 180 -0.13 -0.50 25.08
N HIS A 181 -0.07 -1.83 25.21
CA HIS A 181 -0.45 -2.53 26.43
C HIS A 181 0.41 -2.13 27.64
N GLN A 182 1.74 -1.98 27.47
CA GLN A 182 2.60 -1.49 28.55
C GLN A 182 2.26 -0.06 28.94
N SER A 183 2.00 0.82 27.96
CA SER A 183 1.61 2.20 28.21
C SER A 183 0.29 2.29 28.99
N GLU A 184 -0.70 1.48 28.62
CA GLU A 184 -1.98 1.40 29.32
C GLU A 184 -1.84 0.83 30.73
N LYS A 185 -1.04 -0.23 30.90
CA LYS A 185 -0.75 -0.82 32.20
C LYS A 185 -0.09 0.20 33.15
N GLU A 186 0.83 1.01 32.65
CA GLU A 186 1.49 2.03 33.46
C GLU A 186 0.59 3.23 33.77
N LYS A 187 -0.36 3.57 32.88
CA LYS A 187 -1.41 4.56 33.18
C LYS A 187 -2.37 4.03 34.24
N ALA A 188 -2.76 2.77 34.15
CA ALA A 188 -3.63 2.12 35.13
C ALA A 188 -2.97 2.09 36.51
N PHE A 189 -1.71 1.67 36.60
CA PHE A 189 -0.95 1.66 37.85
C PHE A 189 -0.86 3.06 38.49
N ARG A 190 -0.58 4.10 37.69
CA ARG A 190 -0.55 5.49 38.19
C ARG A 190 -1.89 5.97 38.73
N LEU A 191 -2.98 5.61 38.05
CA LEU A 191 -4.33 5.93 38.52
C LEU A 191 -4.67 5.17 39.81
N GLU A 192 -4.24 3.92 39.96
CA GLU A 192 -4.39 3.15 41.19
C GLU A 192 -3.65 3.80 42.36
N GLU A 193 -2.40 4.24 42.17
CA GLU A 193 -1.65 4.98 43.18
C GLU A 193 -2.35 6.29 43.59
N GLU A 194 -2.89 7.02 42.61
CA GLU A 194 -3.64 8.26 42.85
C GLU A 194 -4.95 7.99 43.62
N LEU A 195 -5.68 6.93 43.27
CA LEU A 195 -6.90 6.53 43.98
C LEU A 195 -6.61 6.09 45.42
N ASP A 196 -5.53 5.35 45.65
CA ASP A 196 -5.10 4.94 46.99
C ASP A 196 -4.71 6.15 47.85
N TYR A 197 -4.07 7.16 47.26
CA TYR A 197 -3.80 8.44 47.93
C TYR A 197 -5.08 9.12 48.40
N TYR A 198 -6.09 9.28 47.52
CA TYR A 198 -7.36 9.91 47.90
C TYR A 198 -8.18 9.06 48.88
N ARG A 199 -8.14 7.72 48.78
CA ARG A 199 -8.79 6.82 49.73
C ARG A 199 -8.27 7.05 51.16
N ARG A 200 -6.93 7.09 51.32
CA ARG A 200 -6.28 7.34 52.63
C ARG A 200 -6.66 8.71 53.21
N GLN A 201 -6.73 9.74 52.37
CA GLN A 201 -7.17 11.08 52.80
C GLN A 201 -8.63 11.06 53.29
N GLY A 202 -9.52 10.35 52.59
CA GLY A 202 -10.93 10.20 52.98
C GLY A 202 -11.16 9.37 54.25
N GLU A 203 -10.23 8.46 54.58
CA GLU A 203 -10.23 7.69 55.84
C GLU A 203 -9.75 8.54 57.02
N LEU A 204 -8.68 9.33 56.83
CA LEU A 204 -8.19 10.30 57.82
C LEU A 204 -9.24 11.35 58.19
N ALA A 205 -10.10 11.75 57.24
CA ALA A 205 -11.18 12.70 57.49
C ALA A 205 -12.41 12.10 58.22
N ARG A 206 -12.52 10.76 58.30
CA ARG A 206 -13.66 10.05 58.89
C ARG A 206 -13.42 9.52 60.30
N THR A 207 -12.19 9.59 60.82
CA THR A 207 -11.90 9.25 62.21
C THR A 207 -12.48 10.35 63.13
N PRO A 208 -13.29 10.01 64.16
CA PRO A 208 -13.79 11.01 65.08
C PRO A 208 -12.60 11.62 65.82
N SER A 209 -12.54 12.96 65.82
CA SER A 209 -11.54 13.74 66.55
C SER A 209 -11.66 13.45 68.05
N SER A 210 -10.94 12.43 68.51
CA SER A 210 -10.61 12.26 69.91
C SER A 210 -9.27 12.93 70.13
N CYS A 211 -9.28 14.24 70.41
CA CYS A 211 -8.28 14.85 71.27
C CYS A 211 -8.80 16.17 71.86
N VAL A 212 -8.84 16.15 73.19
CA VAL A 212 -8.72 17.29 74.09
C VAL A 212 -7.73 18.32 73.53
N VAL A 213 -8.14 19.58 73.57
CA VAL A 213 -7.37 20.74 73.12
C VAL A 213 -6.15 20.93 74.02
N ASN A 214 -4.94 20.93 73.46
CA ASN A 214 -3.77 21.54 74.08
C ASN A 214 -3.11 22.49 73.07
N PRO A 215 -2.99 23.80 73.37
CA PRO A 215 -2.41 24.78 72.48
C PRO A 215 -0.90 24.86 72.69
N GLY A 216 -0.13 24.58 71.64
CA GLY A 216 1.27 24.96 71.59
C GLY A 216 2.14 23.93 70.89
N LEU A 217 2.23 24.01 69.56
CA LEU A 217 3.47 23.78 68.81
C LEU A 217 3.27 24.21 67.35
N ALA A 218 4.28 24.91 66.83
CA ALA A 218 4.24 25.76 65.66
C ALA A 218 4.02 25.00 64.33
N SER A 219 3.25 25.61 63.43
CA SER A 219 3.01 25.14 62.06
C SER A 219 4.25 25.31 61.16
N PRO A 220 4.58 24.34 60.29
CA PRO A 220 5.52 24.56 59.19
C PRO A 220 4.89 25.46 58.10
N ARG A 221 5.65 26.44 57.62
CA ARG A 221 5.26 27.29 56.49
C ARG A 221 5.41 26.53 55.17
N LEU A 222 4.30 26.37 54.43
CA LEU A 222 4.32 25.95 53.02
C LEU A 222 4.55 27.15 52.08
N PRO A 223 5.15 26.96 50.90
CA PRO A 223 5.32 28.03 49.91
C PRO A 223 3.99 28.40 49.26
N ARG A 224 3.77 29.71 49.12
CA ARG A 224 2.57 30.35 48.58
C ARG A 224 2.50 30.12 47.06
N LYS A 225 1.56 29.29 46.58
CA LYS A 225 1.09 29.35 45.18
C LYS A 225 -0.23 30.11 45.11
N GLN A 226 -0.30 31.05 44.17
CA GLN A 226 -1.41 31.98 43.95
C GLN A 226 -2.73 31.25 43.76
N ILE A 227 -3.72 31.66 44.56
CA ILE A 227 -5.13 31.34 44.37
C ILE A 227 -5.67 32.28 43.30
N VAL A 228 -6.05 31.74 42.15
CA VAL A 228 -6.99 32.40 41.23
C VAL A 228 -8.39 31.96 41.67
N GLN A 229 -9.22 32.92 42.10
CA GLN A 229 -10.57 32.67 42.59
C GLN A 229 -11.52 32.28 41.45
N PRO A 230 -12.39 31.26 41.63
CA PRO A 230 -13.61 31.14 40.86
C PRO A 230 -14.77 31.89 41.55
N CYS A 231 -15.47 32.70 40.77
CA CYS A 231 -16.64 33.48 41.16
C CYS A 231 -17.81 32.61 41.67
N LYS A 232 -18.56 33.16 42.63
CA LYS A 232 -19.73 32.55 43.27
C LYS A 232 -20.91 32.43 42.30
N SER A 233 -21.54 31.26 42.20
CA SER A 233 -22.92 31.12 41.73
C SER A 233 -23.73 30.22 42.68
N ARG A 234 -24.99 30.63 42.90
CA ARG A 234 -25.95 30.10 43.90
C ARG A 234 -26.41 28.67 43.60
N PRO A 235 -26.91 27.93 44.61
CA PRO A 235 -27.39 26.57 44.41
C PRO A 235 -28.69 26.55 43.61
N VAL A 236 -28.79 25.66 42.61
CA VAL A 236 -30.01 25.39 41.85
C VAL A 236 -30.69 24.17 42.46
N GLN A 237 -31.95 24.33 42.85
CA GLN A 237 -32.82 23.25 43.29
C GLN A 237 -33.22 22.37 42.10
N VAL A 238 -33.10 21.06 42.26
CA VAL A 238 -33.57 20.07 41.27
C VAL A 238 -35.06 19.84 41.48
N VAL A 239 -35.88 20.30 40.53
CA VAL A 239 -37.31 19.95 40.44
C VAL A 239 -37.46 18.93 39.32
N LEU A 240 -37.82 17.70 39.69
CA LEU A 240 -38.20 16.65 38.75
C LEU A 240 -39.61 16.96 38.22
N ASN A 241 -39.75 17.16 36.92
CA ASN A 241 -41.05 17.16 36.25
C ASN A 241 -41.00 16.23 35.03
N THR A 242 -41.70 15.10 35.17
CA THR A 242 -42.07 14.21 34.09
C THR A 242 -43.24 14.80 33.30
N ARG A 243 -43.03 15.10 32.01
CA ARG A 243 -44.13 15.22 31.05
C ARG A 243 -43.69 14.85 29.64
N ILE A 244 -44.21 13.73 29.18
CA ILE A 244 -44.14 13.25 27.80
C ILE A 244 -45.21 13.98 26.97
N LYS A 245 -44.85 14.46 25.78
CA LYS A 245 -45.75 14.57 24.61
C LYS A 245 -44.94 14.38 23.30
N PRO A 246 -45.58 13.86 22.23
CA PRO A 246 -44.90 13.23 21.10
C PRO A 246 -44.57 14.23 19.99
N ALA A 247 -43.51 13.94 19.23
CA ALA A 247 -43.13 14.70 18.04
C ALA A 247 -43.49 13.94 16.76
N VAL A 248 -43.98 14.74 15.81
CA VAL A 248 -44.57 14.42 14.52
C VAL A 248 -43.51 14.23 13.42
N GLN A 249 -43.97 13.56 12.37
CA GLN A 249 -43.39 13.16 11.08
C GLN A 249 -42.35 14.07 10.38
N SER A 250 -41.58 13.36 9.55
CA SER A 250 -40.47 13.68 8.64
C SER A 250 -40.62 14.88 7.70
N PRO A 251 -39.51 15.30 7.06
CA PRO A 251 -39.52 15.60 5.64
C PRO A 251 -38.51 14.76 4.82
N GLU A 252 -38.85 14.63 3.55
CA GLU A 252 -38.33 13.73 2.51
C GLU A 252 -36.84 13.88 2.17
N LYS A 253 -36.23 12.74 1.79
CA LYS A 253 -34.91 12.66 1.13
C LYS A 253 -35.08 12.85 -0.38
N SER A 254 -34.33 13.77 -0.97
CA SER A 254 -34.02 13.76 -2.41
C SER A 254 -32.91 12.73 -2.71
N PRO A 255 -32.93 12.04 -3.88
CA PRO A 255 -31.91 11.05 -4.20
C PRO A 255 -30.64 11.73 -4.71
N HIS A 256 -29.58 11.68 -3.91
CA HIS A 256 -28.23 12.05 -4.35
C HIS A 256 -27.67 10.90 -5.20
N VAL A 257 -27.56 11.12 -6.51
CA VAL A 257 -26.87 10.20 -7.43
C VAL A 257 -25.36 10.42 -7.23
N PRO A 258 -24.57 9.41 -6.85
CA PRO A 258 -23.11 9.53 -6.81
C PRO A 258 -22.53 9.53 -8.24
N PRO A 259 -21.43 10.28 -8.50
CA PRO A 259 -20.78 10.28 -9.81
C PRO A 259 -20.20 8.88 -10.13
N PRO A 260 -20.08 8.53 -11.43
CA PRO A 260 -19.66 7.20 -11.84
C PRO A 260 -18.19 6.96 -11.47
N VAL A 261 -17.95 5.89 -10.71
CA VAL A 261 -16.61 5.38 -10.41
C VAL A 261 -15.97 4.85 -11.71
N PRO A 262 -14.75 5.24 -12.07
CA PRO A 262 -14.05 4.66 -13.22
C PRO A 262 -13.82 3.16 -12.97
N LYS A 263 -14.19 2.34 -13.95
CA LYS A 263 -14.03 0.88 -13.90
C LYS A 263 -12.54 0.53 -13.88
N ARG A 264 -12.00 0.21 -12.70
CA ARG A 264 -10.66 -0.40 -12.54
C ARG A 264 -10.67 -1.76 -13.24
N ALA A 265 -9.67 -2.02 -14.06
CA ALA A 265 -9.51 -3.28 -14.76
C ALA A 265 -9.52 -4.44 -13.75
N HIS A 266 -10.47 -5.36 -13.93
CA HIS A 266 -10.52 -6.60 -13.17
C HIS A 266 -9.25 -7.40 -13.50
N PHE A 267 -8.41 -7.67 -12.50
CA PHE A 267 -7.32 -8.63 -12.64
C PHE A 267 -7.94 -10.00 -12.98
N PRO A 268 -7.66 -10.60 -14.15
CA PRO A 268 -8.10 -11.96 -14.41
C PRO A 268 -7.25 -12.91 -13.56
N VAL A 269 -7.80 -13.39 -12.45
CA VAL A 269 -7.28 -14.55 -11.74
C VAL A 269 -7.48 -15.75 -12.66
N LYS A 270 -6.44 -16.16 -13.39
CA LYS A 270 -6.47 -17.41 -14.15
C LYS A 270 -6.60 -18.57 -13.16
N PRO A 271 -7.56 -19.49 -13.34
CA PRO A 271 -7.67 -20.67 -12.49
C PRO A 271 -6.43 -21.57 -12.68
N GLN A 272 -5.85 -22.02 -11.58
CA GLN A 272 -4.74 -22.96 -11.60
C GLN A 272 -5.19 -24.33 -12.17
N PRO A 273 -4.31 -25.06 -12.88
CA PRO A 273 -4.64 -26.38 -13.37
C PRO A 273 -4.80 -27.35 -12.20
N ILE A 274 -5.97 -27.98 -12.12
CA ILE A 274 -6.23 -29.12 -11.26
C ILE A 274 -5.35 -30.26 -11.75
N ILE A 275 -4.35 -30.64 -10.96
CA ILE A 275 -3.62 -31.89 -11.12
C ILE A 275 -4.65 -33.01 -10.93
N LYS A 276 -5.02 -33.67 -12.02
CA LYS A 276 -5.64 -35.00 -11.95
C LYS A 276 -4.51 -36.01 -12.06
N GLU A 277 -4.12 -36.59 -10.93
CA GLU A 277 -3.43 -37.88 -10.96
C GLU A 277 -4.39 -38.91 -11.55
N PHE A 278 -4.00 -39.52 -12.68
CA PHE A 278 -4.15 -40.94 -13.04
C PHE A 278 -3.24 -41.23 -14.23
#